data_AF-A0A7R9K266-F1
#
_entry.id   AF-A0A7R9K266-F1
#
_cell.length_a   1.000
_cell.length_b   1.000
_cell.length_c   1.000
_cell.angle_alpha   90.00
_cell.angle_beta   90.00
_cell.angle_gamma   90.00
#
_symmetry.space_group_name_H-M   'P 1'
#
loop_
_entity.id
_entity.type
_entity.pdbx_description
1 polymer ?
#
loop_
_entity_poly.entity_id
_entity_poly.type
_entity_poly.pdbx_seq_one_letter_code
_entity_poly.pdbx_strand_id
1 'polypeptide(L)'
;MGLDIFDEYFTHLLPLGGKDFSRIQTILLCVRQRYLKKMKIRHAREEDHDDLMPLFDRSACRLREHYGQFFISELISTADEKRHIMVAEVRNRVVGMLSLSSNVNYTLLNHHFELVPFYGLRQPDERDKITLPAVARTDSQESLHFTESELTIYSLRLCPIQPDTSLTEHAQH
;
A
#
# COMPACT_ATOMS: atom_id res chain seq x y z
N MET A 1 22.44 -17.95 11.68
CA MET A 1 22.41 -18.34 10.26
C MET A 1 21.39 -17.42 9.62
N GLY A 2 21.83 -16.34 8.98
CA GLY A 2 20.93 -15.30 8.48
C GLY A 2 20.11 -15.86 7.32
N LEU A 3 18.80 -15.86 7.46
CA LEU A 3 17.90 -16.07 6.33
C LEU A 3 18.12 -14.89 5.38
N ASP A 4 18.69 -15.18 4.21
CA ASP A 4 18.81 -14.19 3.18
C ASP A 4 17.41 -13.89 2.65
N ILE A 5 16.91 -12.69 2.91
CA ILE A 5 15.57 -12.23 2.47
C ILE A 5 15.39 -12.43 0.96
N PHE A 6 16.49 -12.44 0.20
CA PHE A 6 16.45 -12.67 -1.23
C PHE A 6 16.07 -14.12 -1.58
N ASP A 7 16.46 -15.11 -0.79
CA ASP A 7 16.14 -16.52 -1.06
C ASP A 7 14.70 -16.89 -0.68
N GLU A 8 14.13 -16.21 0.32
CA GLU A 8 12.75 -16.43 0.73
C GLU A 8 11.74 -15.81 -0.26
N TYR A 9 12.06 -14.63 -0.80
CA TYR A 9 11.12 -13.82 -1.58
C TYR A 9 11.37 -13.80 -3.10
N PHE A 10 12.58 -14.18 -3.55
CA PHE A 10 12.97 -14.01 -4.94
C PHE A 10 13.43 -15.32 -5.58
N THR A 11 13.13 -15.46 -6.87
CA THR A 11 13.68 -16.52 -7.70
C THR A 11 14.87 -15.98 -8.47
N HIS A 12 16.03 -16.58 -8.27
CA HIS A 12 17.26 -16.26 -9.00
C HIS A 12 17.15 -16.73 -10.46
N LEU A 13 17.17 -15.79 -11.39
CA LEU A 13 17.23 -16.05 -12.83
C LEU A 13 18.68 -15.94 -13.29
N LEU A 14 19.26 -17.09 -13.65
CA LEU A 14 20.62 -17.18 -14.14
C LEU A 14 20.65 -17.01 -15.67
N PRO A 15 21.70 -16.40 -16.24
CA PRO A 15 21.94 -16.43 -17.67
C PRO A 15 22.06 -17.88 -18.18
N LEU A 16 21.72 -18.09 -19.45
CA LEU A 16 21.72 -19.43 -20.05
C LEU A 16 23.10 -20.10 -19.91
N GLY A 17 23.17 -21.19 -19.13
CA GLY A 17 24.42 -21.92 -18.83
C GLY A 17 25.11 -21.53 -17.51
N GLY A 18 24.62 -20.51 -16.80
CA GLY A 18 25.04 -20.17 -15.44
C GLY A 18 24.58 -21.22 -14.42
N LYS A 19 25.44 -21.58 -13.47
CA LYS A 19 25.17 -22.60 -12.42
C LYS A 19 25.24 -22.08 -10.99
N ASP A 20 25.84 -20.91 -10.79
CA ASP A 20 26.14 -20.36 -9.47
C ASP A 20 25.85 -18.85 -9.46
N PHE A 21 24.86 -18.44 -8.66
CA PHE A 21 24.43 -17.05 -8.49
C PHE A 21 25.43 -16.20 -7.69
N SER A 22 26.30 -16.81 -6.87
CA SER A 22 27.26 -16.07 -6.05
C SER A 22 28.42 -15.47 -6.85
N ARG A 23 28.58 -15.87 -8.12
CA ARG A 23 29.73 -15.51 -8.97
C ARG A 23 29.34 -14.82 -10.27
N ILE A 24 28.05 -14.65 -10.53
CA ILE A 24 27.55 -14.06 -11.76
C ILE A 24 26.45 -13.04 -11.45
N GLN A 25 26.34 -12.03 -12.31
CA GLN A 25 25.23 -11.10 -12.24
C GLN A 25 23.91 -11.88 -12.46
N THR A 26 23.03 -11.80 -11.47
CA THR A 26 21.80 -12.60 -11.40
C THR A 26 20.60 -11.67 -11.31
N ILE A 27 19.55 -11.95 -12.08
CA ILE A 27 18.28 -11.20 -12.00
C ILE A 27 17.43 -11.85 -10.90
N LEU A 28 16.95 -11.05 -9.95
CA LEU A 28 16.04 -11.53 -8.90
C LEU A 28 14.59 -11.28 -9.32
N LEU A 29 13.83 -12.36 -9.55
CA LEU A 29 12.42 -12.30 -9.91
C LEU A 29 11.55 -12.48 -8.67
N CYS A 30 10.83 -11.43 -8.26
CA CYS A 30 9.74 -11.56 -7.30
C CYS A 30 8.40 -11.57 -8.04
N VAL A 31 7.70 -12.70 -7.98
CA VAL A 31 6.37 -12.84 -8.58
C VAL A 31 5.33 -12.40 -7.55
N ARG A 32 4.71 -11.25 -7.78
CA ARG A 32 3.70 -10.64 -6.89
C ARG A 32 2.68 -11.65 -6.33
N GLN A 33 2.19 -12.55 -7.18
CA GLN A 33 1.15 -13.52 -6.86
C GLN A 33 1.56 -14.55 -5.80
N ARG A 34 2.86 -14.76 -5.56
CA ARG A 34 3.37 -15.67 -4.53
C ARG A 34 3.25 -15.09 -3.12
N TYR A 35 3.30 -13.77 -3.00
CA TYR A 35 3.38 -13.09 -1.70
C TYR A 35 2.16 -12.22 -1.41
N LEU A 36 1.55 -11.63 -2.44
CA LEU A 36 0.34 -10.85 -2.30
C LEU A 36 -0.84 -11.68 -2.76
N LYS A 37 -1.64 -12.11 -1.77
CA LYS A 37 -2.94 -12.75 -2.03
C LYS A 37 -3.78 -11.82 -2.91
N LYS A 38 -4.48 -12.40 -3.89
CA LYS A 38 -5.48 -11.67 -4.66
C LYS A 38 -6.59 -11.24 -3.70
N MET A 39 -6.76 -9.93 -3.56
CA MET A 39 -7.83 -9.33 -2.76
C MET A 39 -8.88 -8.77 -3.72
N LYS A 40 -10.15 -8.92 -3.36
CA LYS A 40 -11.25 -8.26 -4.05
C LYS A 40 -11.49 -6.92 -3.36
N ILE A 41 -11.48 -5.84 -4.14
CA ILE A 41 -11.84 -4.51 -3.62
C ILE A 41 -13.31 -4.25 -3.97
N ARG A 42 -14.08 -3.76 -3.00
CA ARG A 42 -15.47 -3.34 -3.19
C ARG A 42 -15.83 -2.21 -2.24
N HIS A 43 -16.96 -1.55 -2.49
CA HIS A 43 -17.55 -0.65 -1.49
C HIS A 43 -17.87 -1.40 -0.20
N ALA A 44 -17.62 -0.72 0.92
CA ALA A 44 -18.01 -1.18 2.23
C ALA A 44 -19.53 -1.17 2.36
N ARG A 45 -20.04 -2.05 3.21
CA ARG A 45 -21.45 -2.18 3.53
C ARG A 45 -21.62 -2.29 5.04
N GLU A 46 -22.81 -2.02 5.53
CA GLU A 46 -23.07 -2.00 6.97
C GLU A 46 -22.77 -3.36 7.64
N GLU A 47 -22.97 -4.47 6.91
CA GLU A 47 -22.62 -5.81 7.39
C GLU A 47 -21.11 -6.02 7.63
N ASP A 48 -20.23 -5.17 7.07
CA ASP A 48 -18.78 -5.27 7.26
C ASP A 48 -18.33 -4.81 8.66
N HIS A 49 -19.22 -4.22 9.46
CA HIS A 49 -18.94 -3.73 10.81
C HIS A 49 -18.23 -4.79 11.68
N ASP A 50 -18.76 -6.01 11.71
CA ASP A 50 -18.28 -7.07 12.59
C ASP A 50 -16.92 -7.62 12.14
N ASP A 51 -16.64 -7.63 10.84
CA ASP A 51 -15.34 -8.01 10.30
C ASP A 51 -14.28 -6.92 10.51
N LEU A 52 -14.69 -5.66 10.50
CA LEU A 52 -13.81 -4.50 10.64
C LEU A 52 -13.44 -4.22 12.10
N MET A 53 -14.34 -4.45 13.06
CA MET A 53 -14.09 -4.15 14.48
C MET A 53 -12.78 -4.77 15.02
N PRO A 54 -12.49 -6.06 14.77
CA PRO A 54 -11.24 -6.66 15.22
C PRO A 54 -9.99 -6.06 14.56
N LEU A 55 -10.11 -5.50 13.35
CA LEU A 55 -8.99 -4.83 12.67
C LEU A 55 -8.66 -3.50 13.36
N PHE A 56 -9.68 -2.72 13.72
CA PHE A 56 -9.51 -1.46 14.45
C PHE A 56 -9.01 -1.66 15.87
N ASP A 57 -9.52 -2.65 16.61
CA ASP A 57 -9.03 -2.93 17.97
C ASP A 57 -7.52 -3.27 17.97
N ARG A 58 -7.01 -3.92 16.91
CA ARG A 58 -5.58 -4.28 16.76
C ARG A 58 -4.69 -3.12 16.35
N SER A 59 -5.16 -2.25 15.44
CA SER A 59 -4.31 -1.27 14.76
C SER A 59 -4.59 0.19 15.15
N ALA A 60 -5.75 0.44 15.77
CA ALA A 60 -6.26 1.75 16.08
C ALA A 60 -7.14 1.73 17.35
N CYS A 61 -6.65 1.08 18.42
CA CYS A 61 -7.38 0.92 19.70
C CYS A 61 -8.00 2.25 20.21
N ARG A 62 -7.33 3.38 19.99
CA ARG A 62 -7.79 4.72 20.41
C ARG A 62 -8.97 5.27 19.60
N LEU A 63 -9.27 4.73 18.41
CA LEU A 63 -10.39 5.22 17.60
C LEU A 63 -11.73 4.94 18.27
N ARG A 64 -11.88 3.77 18.91
CA ARG A 64 -13.13 3.40 19.60
C ARG A 64 -13.39 4.27 20.83
N GLU A 65 -12.34 4.70 21.52
CA GLU A 65 -12.43 5.63 22.66
C GLU A 65 -12.92 7.03 22.22
N HIS A 66 -12.48 7.50 21.05
CA HIS A 66 -12.82 8.83 20.54
C HIS A 66 -14.15 8.90 19.79
N TYR A 67 -14.52 7.85 19.04
CA TYR A 67 -15.67 7.88 18.14
C TYR A 67 -16.81 6.92 18.54
N GLY A 68 -16.64 6.20 19.65
CA GLY A 68 -17.67 5.31 20.17
C GLY A 68 -17.74 3.95 19.48
N GLN A 69 -18.69 3.11 19.91
CA GLN A 69 -18.78 1.71 19.51
C GLN A 69 -19.35 1.49 18.10
N PHE A 70 -20.07 2.47 17.54
CA PHE A 70 -20.75 2.36 16.24
C PHE A 70 -20.09 3.21 15.13
N PHE A 71 -18.86 3.69 15.35
CA PHE A 71 -18.22 4.64 14.44
C PHE A 71 -18.06 4.09 13.02
N ILE A 72 -17.90 2.77 12.86
CA ILE A 72 -17.71 2.13 11.54
C ILE A 72 -19.01 2.21 10.73
N SER A 73 -20.14 1.87 11.34
CA SER A 73 -21.45 1.95 10.69
C SER A 73 -21.79 3.40 10.32
N GLU A 74 -21.48 4.37 11.19
CA GLU A 74 -21.61 5.79 10.88
C GLU A 74 -20.68 6.23 9.74
N LEU A 75 -19.45 5.73 9.73
CA LEU A 75 -18.51 6.00 8.64
C LEU A 75 -19.11 5.54 7.30
N ILE A 76 -19.60 4.30 7.28
CA ILE A 76 -20.16 3.66 6.08
C ILE A 76 -21.44 4.35 5.64
N SER A 77 -22.31 4.74 6.57
CA SER A 77 -23.57 5.41 6.27
C SER A 77 -23.40 6.86 5.79
N THR A 78 -22.33 7.53 6.22
CA THR A 78 -21.96 8.88 5.77
C THR A 78 -21.21 8.89 4.43
N ALA A 79 -21.07 7.74 3.77
CA ALA A 79 -20.52 7.67 2.42
C ALA A 79 -21.45 8.41 1.43
N ASP A 80 -20.88 9.33 0.68
CA ASP A 80 -21.56 10.16 -0.30
C ASP A 80 -20.70 10.30 -1.58
N GLU A 81 -21.04 11.23 -2.47
CA GLU A 81 -20.25 11.49 -3.69
C GLU A 81 -18.82 11.97 -3.40
N LYS A 82 -18.57 12.52 -2.21
CA LYS A 82 -17.28 13.09 -1.82
C LYS A 82 -16.50 12.16 -0.90
N ARG A 83 -17.15 11.17 -0.29
CA ARG A 83 -16.54 10.22 0.63
C ARG A 83 -16.90 8.79 0.24
N HIS A 84 -15.89 8.00 -0.08
CA HIS A 84 -16.05 6.59 -0.41
C HIS A 84 -15.32 5.70 0.57
N ILE A 85 -15.96 4.63 1.00
CA ILE A 85 -15.32 3.64 1.85
C ILE A 85 -15.26 2.32 1.08
N MET A 86 -14.05 1.79 0.98
CA MET A 86 -13.75 0.56 0.30
C MET A 86 -13.20 -0.46 1.28
N VAL A 87 -13.50 -1.72 1.04
CA VAL A 87 -12.96 -2.86 1.78
C VAL A 87 -12.16 -3.75 0.85
N ALA A 88 -11.11 -4.34 1.40
CA ALA A 88 -10.37 -5.43 0.79
C ALA A 88 -10.85 -6.75 1.38
N GLU A 89 -11.26 -7.68 0.54
CA GLU A 89 -11.85 -8.95 0.92
C GLU A 89 -11.00 -10.13 0.43
N VAL A 90 -10.80 -11.12 1.31
CA VAL A 90 -10.15 -12.40 1.01
C VAL A 90 -11.05 -13.52 1.52
N ARG A 91 -11.49 -14.42 0.63
CA ARG A 91 -12.40 -15.54 0.98
C ARG A 91 -13.65 -15.07 1.75
N ASN A 92 -14.31 -14.03 1.25
CA ASN A 92 -15.52 -13.44 1.84
C ASN A 92 -15.35 -12.83 3.25
N ARG A 93 -14.12 -12.56 3.67
CA ARG A 93 -13.82 -11.85 4.92
C ARG A 93 -13.09 -10.55 4.64
N VAL A 94 -13.52 -9.47 5.28
CA VAL A 94 -12.82 -8.18 5.17
C VAL A 94 -11.49 -8.24 5.93
N VAL A 95 -10.42 -7.83 5.26
CA VAL A 95 -9.05 -7.81 5.80
C VAL A 95 -8.45 -6.40 5.85
N GLY A 96 -9.16 -5.40 5.32
CA GLY A 96 -8.71 -4.01 5.34
C GLY A 96 -9.80 -3.06 4.86
N MET A 97 -9.65 -1.79 5.24
CA MET A 97 -10.56 -0.71 4.89
C MET A 97 -9.78 0.51 4.42
N LEU A 98 -10.36 1.26 3.49
CA LEU A 98 -9.87 2.53 3.01
C LEU A 98 -11.02 3.54 2.96
N SER A 99 -10.87 4.67 3.66
CA SER A 99 -11.79 5.80 3.55
C SER A 99 -11.14 6.88 2.67
N LEU A 100 -11.72 7.12 1.52
CA LEU A 100 -11.33 8.16 0.56
C LEU A 100 -12.24 9.37 0.73
N SER A 101 -11.66 10.57 0.67
CA SER A 101 -12.40 11.85 0.73
C SER A 101 -11.83 12.79 -0.32
N SER A 102 -12.69 13.44 -1.10
CA SER A 102 -12.31 14.54 -1.99
C SER A 102 -12.16 15.86 -1.25
N ASN A 103 -12.66 15.96 -0.02
CA ASN A 103 -12.41 17.08 0.86
C ASN A 103 -11.06 16.89 1.57
N VAL A 104 -10.03 17.55 1.06
CA VAL A 104 -8.64 17.43 1.52
C VAL A 104 -8.21 18.71 2.22
N ASN A 105 -7.70 18.60 3.46
CA ASN A 105 -7.10 19.74 4.17
C ASN A 105 -5.63 19.91 3.76
N TYR A 106 -5.41 20.61 2.65
CA TYR A 106 -4.07 20.89 2.14
C TYR A 106 -3.18 21.64 3.14
N THR A 107 -3.75 22.55 3.94
CA THR A 107 -2.99 23.31 4.94
C THR A 107 -2.38 22.39 5.99
N LEU A 108 -3.17 21.45 6.51
CA LEU A 108 -2.71 20.47 7.48
C LEU A 108 -1.63 19.55 6.89
N LEU A 109 -1.83 19.08 5.65
CA LEU A 109 -0.86 18.23 4.97
C LEU A 109 0.47 18.97 4.74
N ASN A 110 0.44 20.19 4.24
CA ASN A 110 1.65 21.01 4.03
C ASN A 110 2.36 21.38 5.33
N HIS A 111 1.65 21.40 6.46
CA HIS A 111 2.27 21.62 7.78
C HIS A 111 3.03 20.39 8.30
N HIS A 112 2.59 19.18 7.96
CA HIS A 112 3.15 17.93 8.51
C HIS A 112 4.07 17.18 7.56
N PHE A 113 4.10 17.53 6.28
CA PHE A 113 4.85 16.83 5.25
C PHE A 113 5.60 17.80 4.33
N GLU A 114 6.79 17.40 3.86
CA GLU A 114 7.54 18.15 2.84
C GLU A 114 6.92 17.95 1.45
N LEU A 115 5.90 18.76 1.16
CA LEU A 115 5.13 18.67 -0.10
C LEU A 115 5.55 19.72 -1.13
N VAL A 116 6.60 20.50 -0.85
CA VAL A 116 7.11 21.53 -1.77
C VAL A 116 7.44 20.96 -3.16
N PRO A 117 8.11 19.79 -3.31
CA PRO A 117 8.36 19.20 -4.64
C PRO A 117 7.07 18.83 -5.41
N PHE A 118 5.94 18.72 -4.71
CA PHE A 118 4.64 18.36 -5.26
C PHE A 118 3.66 19.54 -5.27
N TYR A 119 4.16 20.79 -5.27
CA TYR A 119 3.34 22.02 -5.23
C TYR A 119 2.33 22.05 -4.08
N GLY A 120 2.67 21.42 -2.95
CA GLY A 120 1.76 21.29 -1.82
C GLY A 120 0.48 20.52 -2.12
N LEU A 121 0.50 19.64 -3.14
CA LEU A 121 -0.64 18.90 -3.70
C LEU A 121 -1.73 19.81 -4.30
N ARG A 122 -1.37 21.03 -4.70
CA ARG A 122 -2.26 21.96 -5.40
C ARG A 122 -1.97 21.90 -6.90
N GLN A 123 -2.96 22.31 -7.70
CA GLN A 123 -2.72 22.54 -9.12
C GLN A 123 -1.68 23.66 -9.27
N PRO A 124 -0.60 23.45 -10.05
CA PRO A 124 0.38 24.49 -10.30
C PRO A 124 -0.30 25.73 -10.92
N ASP A 125 -0.03 26.92 -10.37
CA ASP A 125 -0.48 28.19 -10.93
C ASP A 125 0.62 28.75 -11.86
N GLU A 126 0.25 29.53 -12.88
CA GLU A 126 1.23 30.16 -13.79
C GLU A 126 2.26 31.04 -13.07
N ARG A 127 1.95 31.50 -11.86
CA ARG A 127 2.81 32.32 -11.01
C ARG A 127 3.79 31.50 -10.17
N ASP A 128 3.66 30.18 -10.13
CA ASP A 128 4.58 29.29 -9.42
C ASP A 128 5.91 29.23 -10.18
N LYS A 129 6.83 30.13 -9.82
CA LYS A 129 8.17 30.19 -10.41
C LYS A 129 9.00 29.00 -9.92
N ILE A 130 9.10 27.96 -10.75
CA ILE A 130 10.08 26.89 -10.57
C ILE A 130 11.45 27.49 -10.85
N THR A 131 12.17 27.90 -9.80
CA THR A 131 13.59 28.21 -9.96
C THR A 131 14.34 26.89 -10.03
N LEU A 132 14.51 26.37 -11.25
CA LEU A 132 15.43 25.27 -11.48
C LEU A 132 16.81 25.74 -11.03
N PRO A 133 17.49 25.04 -10.11
CA PRO A 133 18.89 25.35 -9.83
C PRO A 133 19.64 25.25 -11.15
N ALA A 134 20.44 26.27 -11.47
CA ALA A 134 21.19 26.33 -12.71
C ALA A 134 22.04 25.05 -12.82
N VAL A 135 21.60 24.13 -13.68
CA VAL A 135 22.33 22.90 -13.97
C VAL A 135 23.66 23.34 -14.56
N ALA A 136 24.75 23.14 -13.81
CA ALA A 136 26.08 23.15 -14.37
C ALA A 136 26.10 22.06 -15.44
N ARG A 137 26.03 22.49 -16.71
CA ARG A 137 26.11 21.61 -17.87
C ARG A 137 27.38 20.79 -17.75
N THR A 138 27.21 19.51 -17.45
CA THR A 138 28.22 18.50 -17.75
C THR A 138 27.55 17.54 -18.72
N ASP A 139 28.08 17.48 -19.93
CA ASP A 139 27.53 16.71 -21.05
C ASP A 139 27.41 15.22 -20.69
N SER A 140 26.17 14.74 -20.58
CA SER A 140 25.79 13.38 -20.97
C SER A 140 24.26 13.34 -21.04
N GLN A 141 23.76 13.28 -22.27
CA GLN A 141 22.34 13.07 -22.54
C GLN A 141 21.96 11.65 -22.13
N GLU A 142 21.14 11.50 -21.09
CA GLU A 142 20.18 10.40 -20.99
C GLU A 142 18.80 10.99 -20.70
N SER A 143 17.97 11.00 -21.74
CA SER A 143 16.56 11.39 -21.65
C SER A 143 15.78 10.26 -20.98
N LEU A 144 15.44 10.41 -19.71
CA LEU A 144 14.47 9.56 -19.05
C LEU A 144 13.05 10.00 -19.44
N HIS A 145 12.51 9.36 -20.48
CA HIS A 145 11.08 9.37 -20.77
C HIS A 145 10.36 8.59 -19.67
N PHE A 146 9.77 9.28 -18.69
CA PHE A 146 8.79 8.67 -17.79
C PHE A 146 7.40 8.79 -18.40
N THR A 147 6.85 7.66 -18.81
CA THR A 147 5.44 7.54 -19.22
C THR A 147 4.56 7.46 -17.97
N GLU A 148 3.33 8.02 -18.04
CA GLU A 148 2.34 8.18 -16.96
C GLU A 148 1.80 6.88 -16.31
N SER A 149 2.53 5.76 -16.40
CA SER A 149 2.07 4.44 -15.93
C SER A 149 2.57 4.06 -14.52
N GLU A 150 3.43 4.85 -13.88
CA GLU A 150 4.17 4.43 -12.67
C GLU A 150 3.66 5.00 -11.33
N LEU A 151 2.41 5.46 -11.23
CA LEU A 151 1.82 5.76 -9.91
C LEU A 151 1.17 4.50 -9.30
N THR A 152 2.00 3.49 -9.00
CA THR A 152 1.58 2.40 -8.11
C THR A 152 1.72 2.87 -6.68
N ILE A 153 0.57 3.15 -6.07
CA ILE A 153 0.33 3.61 -4.70
C ILE A 153 1.25 2.94 -3.67
N TYR A 154 1.85 3.78 -2.83
CA TYR A 154 2.69 3.48 -1.68
C TYR A 154 2.22 2.26 -0.87
N SER A 155 3.18 1.41 -0.54
CA SER A 155 3.01 0.23 0.30
C SER A 155 2.47 0.61 1.68
N LEU A 156 1.19 0.31 1.94
CA LEU A 156 0.74 0.06 3.29
C LEU A 156 1.51 -1.18 3.77
N ARG A 157 2.26 -1.05 4.87
CA ARG A 157 2.87 -2.19 5.57
C ARG A 157 1.74 -3.15 5.96
N LEU A 158 1.54 -4.19 5.15
CA LEU A 158 0.79 -5.35 5.59
C LEU A 158 1.64 -6.01 6.67
N CYS A 159 1.15 -6.00 7.91
CA CYS A 159 1.70 -6.86 8.94
C CYS A 159 1.81 -8.29 8.37
N PRO A 160 2.93 -8.99 8.58
CA PRO A 160 3.04 -10.37 8.15
C PRO A 160 1.86 -11.17 8.71
N ILE A 161 1.05 -11.73 7.81
CA ILE A 161 -0.03 -12.64 8.17
C ILE A 161 0.66 -13.84 8.80
N GLN A 162 0.55 -13.99 10.12
CA GLN A 162 1.04 -15.21 10.76
C GLN A 162 0.26 -16.39 10.17
N PRO A 163 0.94 -17.48 9.78
CA PRO A 163 0.26 -18.67 9.30
C PRO A 163 -0.61 -19.25 10.42
N ASP A 164 -1.92 -19.38 10.16
CA ASP A 164 -2.84 -20.12 11.03
C ASP A 164 -2.39 -21.58 11.08
N THR A 165 -1.85 -22.02 12.21
CA THR A 165 -1.44 -23.41 12.47
C THR A 165 -2.56 -24.26 13.08
N SER A 166 -3.83 -23.82 13.03
CA SER A 166 -4.94 -24.46 13.75
C SER A 166 -5.74 -25.51 12.96
N LEU A 167 -5.24 -26.06 11.85
CA LEU A 167 -6.01 -27.03 11.01
C LEU A 167 -5.27 -28.33 10.63
N THR A 168 -4.38 -28.85 11.48
CA THR A 168 -3.76 -30.18 11.27
C THR A 168 -3.79 -31.11 12.48
N GLU A 169 -4.80 -31.01 13.33
CA GLU A 169 -5.09 -32.06 14.32
C GLU A 169 -6.57 -32.39 14.24
N HIS A 170 -6.95 -33.33 13.35
CA HIS A 170 -8.10 -34.25 13.46
C HIS A 170 -8.28 -34.98 12.12
N ALA A 171 -7.31 -35.83 11.77
CA ALA A 171 -7.48 -36.86 10.75
C ALA A 171 -6.57 -38.06 11.06
N GLN A 172 -6.69 -38.60 12.27
CA GLN A 172 -6.29 -39.98 12.57
C GLN A 172 -7.30 -40.58 13.55
N HIS A 173 -8.27 -41.30 13.00
CA HIS A 173 -8.90 -42.47 13.60
C HIS A 173 -9.46 -43.35 12.49
#